data_AF-A0A954A457-F1
#
_entry.id   AF-A0A954A457-F1
#
_cell.length_a   1.000
_cell.length_b   1.000
_cell.length_c   1.000
_cell.angle_alpha   90.00
_cell.angle_beta   90.00
_cell.angle_gamma   90.00
#
_symmetry.space_group_name_H-M   'P 1'
#
loop_
_entity.id
_entity.type
_entity.pdbx_description
1 polymer ?
#
loop_
_entity_poly.entity_id
_entity_poly.type
_entity_poly.pdbx_seq_one_letter_code
_entity_poly.pdbx_strand_id
1 'polypeptide(L)'
;MQSRYDYRPKWRTLVFCALFFGACAVIVGRTAATNERPLRVSGIELSVDGATIFLWGLAGFGALLVVLIALSAILRLSNPQRIVVTSESITVPRSRWSGDEIEITFAE
;
A
#
# COMPACT_ATOMS: atom_id res chain seq x y z
N MET A 1 -32.92 -7.01 -8.37
CA MET A 1 -31.65 -7.75 -8.56
C MET A 1 -30.62 -7.11 -7.64
N GLN A 2 -30.13 -7.81 -6.62
CA GLN A 2 -29.23 -7.23 -5.62
C GLN A 2 -27.77 -7.54 -5.99
N SER A 3 -26.94 -6.52 -6.16
CA SER A 3 -25.51 -6.70 -6.44
C SER A 3 -24.69 -6.12 -5.29
N ARG A 4 -23.76 -6.92 -4.75
CA ARG A 4 -22.87 -6.52 -3.65
C ARG A 4 -21.43 -6.45 -4.13
N TYR A 5 -20.80 -5.31 -3.94
CA TYR A 5 -19.40 -5.08 -4.30
C TYR A 5 -18.58 -4.74 -3.05
N ASP A 6 -17.46 -5.45 -2.86
CA ASP A 6 -16.51 -5.13 -1.79
C ASP A 6 -15.65 -3.93 -2.22
N TYR A 7 -15.82 -2.81 -1.52
CA TYR A 7 -15.13 -1.55 -1.84
C TYR A 7 -13.79 -1.45 -1.10
N ARG A 8 -12.96 -2.50 -1.21
CA ARG A 8 -11.70 -2.61 -0.46
C ARG A 8 -10.55 -3.17 -1.31
N PRO A 9 -9.29 -2.83 -0.96
CA PRO A 9 -8.13 -3.50 -1.53
C PRO A 9 -8.25 -5.01 -1.31
N LYS A 10 -7.95 -5.80 -2.34
CA LYS A 10 -7.96 -7.26 -2.21
C LYS A 10 -6.84 -7.70 -1.26
N TRP A 11 -7.15 -8.60 -0.32
CA TRP A 11 -6.15 -9.17 0.60
C TRP A 11 -4.91 -9.69 -0.14
N ARG A 12 -5.13 -10.37 -1.27
CA ARG A 12 -4.04 -10.92 -2.11
C ARG A 12 -3.08 -9.81 -2.57
N THR A 13 -3.60 -8.64 -2.94
CA THR A 13 -2.78 -7.50 -3.35
C THR A 13 -1.99 -6.94 -2.17
N LEU A 14 -2.61 -6.77 -1.00
CA LEU A 14 -1.92 -6.27 0.20
C LEU A 14 -0.77 -7.20 0.61
N VAL A 15 -1.03 -8.52 0.68
CA VAL A 15 -0.02 -9.52 1.05
C VAL A 15 1.12 -9.55 0.04
N PHE A 16 0.80 -9.57 -1.26
CA PHE A 16 1.82 -9.58 -2.30
C PHE A 16 2.72 -8.33 -2.24
N CYS A 17 2.12 -7.14 -2.12
CA CYS A 17 2.88 -5.90 -2.02
C CYS A 17 3.75 -5.87 -0.75
N ALA A 18 3.22 -6.30 0.41
CA ALA A 18 3.97 -6.34 1.66
C ALA A 18 5.19 -7.27 1.55
N LEU A 19 5.01 -8.46 0.98
CA LEU A 19 6.10 -9.42 0.77
C LEU A 19 7.13 -8.90 -0.22
N PHE A 20 6.68 -8.35 -1.36
CA PHE A 20 7.57 -7.83 -2.40
C PHE A 20 8.41 -6.66 -1.88
N PHE A 21 7.76 -5.62 -1.35
CA PHE A 21 8.48 -4.44 -0.85
C PHE A 21 9.28 -4.76 0.42
N GLY A 22 8.79 -5.65 1.28
CA GLY A 22 9.53 -6.14 2.45
C GLY A 22 10.80 -6.88 2.05
N ALA A 23 10.71 -7.81 1.10
CA ALA A 23 11.88 -8.53 0.58
C ALA A 23 12.88 -7.57 -0.06
N CYS A 24 12.41 -6.64 -0.90
CA CYS A 24 13.26 -5.61 -1.50
C CYS A 24 13.97 -4.75 -0.44
N ALA A 25 13.24 -4.27 0.57
CA ALA A 25 13.80 -3.47 1.65
C ALA A 25 14.90 -4.23 2.43
N VAL A 26 14.67 -5.52 2.74
CA VAL A 26 15.65 -6.37 3.41
C VAL A 26 16.88 -6.61 2.54
N ILE A 27 16.70 -6.95 1.26
CA ILE A 27 17.80 -7.21 0.34
C ILE A 27 18.64 -5.94 0.16
N VAL A 28 18.01 -4.81 -0.15
CA VAL A 28 18.70 -3.54 -0.36
C VAL A 28 19.36 -3.05 0.94
N GLY A 29 18.70 -3.20 2.09
CA GLY A 29 19.27 -2.84 3.39
C GLY A 29 20.50 -3.69 3.75
N ARG A 30 20.46 -5.00 3.45
CA ARG A 30 21.64 -5.88 3.61
C ARG A 30 22.78 -5.46 2.69
N THR A 31 22.47 -5.13 1.44
CA THR A 31 23.46 -4.61 0.48
C THR A 31 24.06 -3.31 1.00
N ALA A 32 23.25 -2.38 1.53
CA ALA A 32 23.74 -1.14 2.13
C ALA A 32 24.67 -1.40 3.33
N ALA A 33 24.31 -2.33 4.21
CA ALA A 33 25.08 -2.67 5.41
C ALA A 33 26.43 -3.33 5.12
N THR A 34 26.60 -3.93 3.94
CA THR A 34 27.83 -4.62 3.52
C THR A 34 28.45 -3.97 2.28
N ASN A 35 28.09 -2.72 2.00
CA ASN A 35 28.53 -2.04 0.79
C ASN A 35 29.97 -1.55 0.92
N GLU A 36 30.87 -2.17 0.16
CA GLU A 36 32.28 -1.76 0.05
C GLU A 36 32.60 -1.19 -1.35
N ARG A 37 31.59 -1.05 -2.22
CA ARG A 37 31.77 -0.69 -3.63
C ARG A 37 31.12 0.65 -3.97
N PRO A 38 31.72 1.42 -4.89
CA PRO A 38 31.06 2.59 -5.48
C PRO A 38 29.86 2.14 -6.33
N LEU A 39 28.90 3.04 -6.53
CA LEU A 39 27.68 2.77 -7.29
C LEU A 39 27.53 3.82 -8.39
N ARG A 40 27.29 3.40 -9.63
CA ARG A 40 26.98 4.32 -10.72
C ARG A 40 25.47 4.42 -10.91
N VAL A 41 24.92 5.60 -10.72
CA VAL A 41 23.48 5.88 -10.90
C VAL A 41 23.34 6.95 -11.98
N SER A 42 22.66 6.61 -13.08
CA SER A 42 22.38 7.54 -14.19
C SER A 42 23.62 8.27 -14.74
N GLY A 43 24.77 7.57 -14.80
CA GLY A 43 26.04 8.12 -15.27
C GLY A 43 26.86 8.85 -14.22
N ILE A 44 26.32 9.12 -13.03
CA ILE A 44 27.04 9.71 -11.89
C ILE A 44 27.63 8.58 -11.05
N GLU A 45 28.91 8.67 -10.72
CA GLU A 45 29.59 7.70 -9.87
C GLU A 45 29.57 8.19 -8.41
N LEU A 46 28.88 7.42 -7.56
CA LEU A 46 28.84 7.65 -6.14
C LEU A 46 30.03 6.96 -5.48
N SER A 47 30.69 7.66 -4.57
CA SER A 47 31.66 7.05 -3.65
C SER A 47 31.00 5.94 -2.83
N VAL A 48 31.78 5.11 -2.16
CA VAL A 48 31.27 4.03 -1.30
C VAL A 48 30.28 4.58 -0.26
N ASP A 49 30.61 5.73 0.37
CA ASP A 49 29.72 6.38 1.34
C ASP A 49 28.42 6.87 0.68
N GLY A 50 28.52 7.52 -0.49
CA GLY A 50 27.37 8.00 -1.24
C GLY A 50 26.45 6.86 -1.71
N ALA A 51 27.03 5.77 -2.18
CA ALA A 51 26.32 4.56 -2.57
C ALA A 51 25.59 3.94 -1.38
N THR A 52 26.25 3.89 -0.22
CA THR A 52 25.68 3.36 1.02
C THR A 52 24.47 4.17 1.49
N ILE A 53 24.59 5.50 1.50
CA ILE A 53 23.48 6.40 1.86
C ILE A 53 22.30 6.22 0.89
N PHE A 54 22.58 6.16 -0.40
CA PHE A 54 21.56 5.96 -1.43
C PHE A 54 20.80 4.63 -1.23
N LEU A 55 21.51 3.53 -0.98
CA LEU A 55 20.92 2.23 -0.72
C LEU A 55 20.08 2.22 0.57
N TRP A 56 20.53 2.88 1.64
CA TRP A 56 19.72 3.06 2.85
C TRP A 56 18.45 3.87 2.60
N GLY A 57 18.53 4.92 1.76
CA GLY A 57 17.34 5.67 1.33
C GLY A 57 16.33 4.78 0.60
N LEU A 58 16.80 3.93 -0.31
CA LEU A 58 15.94 3.01 -1.05
C LEU A 58 15.35 1.91 -0.16
N ALA A 59 16.16 1.35 0.75
CA ALA A 59 15.69 0.38 1.75
C ALA A 59 14.64 1.00 2.68
N GLY A 60 14.90 2.22 3.18
CA GLY A 60 13.98 2.97 4.02
C GLY A 60 12.66 3.30 3.32
N PHE A 61 12.70 3.68 2.04
CA PHE A 61 11.50 3.89 1.23
C PHE A 61 10.68 2.60 1.09
N GLY A 62 11.34 1.46 0.81
CA GLY A 62 10.67 0.16 0.79
C GLY A 62 10.03 -0.21 2.13
N ALA A 63 10.75 0.00 3.24
CA ALA A 63 10.22 -0.22 4.58
C ALA A 63 9.01 0.67 4.90
N LEU A 64 9.05 1.94 4.51
CA LEU A 64 7.93 2.87 4.66
C LEU A 64 6.69 2.37 3.89
N LEU A 65 6.84 1.89 2.65
CA LEU A 65 5.73 1.31 1.90
C LEU A 65 5.11 0.10 2.62
N VAL A 66 5.93 -0.76 3.22
CA VAL A 66 5.43 -1.89 4.03
C VAL A 66 4.61 -1.40 5.22
N VAL A 67 5.06 -0.35 5.92
CA VAL A 67 4.29 0.26 7.02
C VAL A 67 2.95 0.80 6.52
N LEU A 68 2.92 1.51 5.38
CA LEU A 68 1.68 2.02 4.79
C LEU A 68 0.71 0.90 4.37
N ILE A 69 1.23 -0.22 3.88
CA ILE A 69 0.44 -1.41 3.56
C ILE A 69 -0.14 -2.03 4.84
N ALA A 70 0.65 -2.13 5.91
CA ALA A 70 0.16 -2.61 7.20
C ALA A 70 -0.95 -1.72 7.76
N LEU A 71 -0.79 -0.40 7.70
CA LEU A 71 -1.84 0.56 8.08
C LEU A 71 -3.11 0.38 7.23
N SER A 72 -2.95 0.18 5.93
CA SER A 72 -4.08 -0.08 5.03
C SER A 72 -4.80 -1.38 5.37
N ALA A 73 -4.07 -2.43 5.77
CA ALA A 73 -4.65 -3.69 6.22
C ALA A 73 -5.42 -3.54 7.54
N ILE A 74 -4.90 -2.76 8.49
CA ILE A 74 -5.58 -2.44 9.74
C ILE A 74 -6.87 -1.66 9.46
N LEU A 75 -6.81 -0.59 8.65
CA LEU A 75 -8.00 0.19 8.28
C LEU A 75 -9.06 -0.67 7.60
N ARG A 76 -8.64 -1.63 6.77
CA ARG A 76 -9.53 -2.58 6.09
C ARG A 76 -10.24 -3.54 7.06
N LEU A 77 -9.59 -3.90 8.17
CA LEU A 77 -10.17 -4.72 9.23
C LEU A 77 -11.12 -3.91 10.12
N SER A 78 -10.77 -2.66 10.43
CA SER A 78 -11.56 -1.79 11.32
C SER A 78 -12.82 -1.22 10.65
N ASN A 79 -12.79 -0.95 9.34
CA ASN A 79 -13.89 -0.27 8.65
C ASN A 79 -14.46 -1.14 7.52
N PRO A 80 -15.48 -1.97 7.82
CA PRO A 80 -16.00 -2.88 6.83
C PRO A 80 -16.93 -2.24 5.80
N GLN A 81 -16.38 -1.51 4.83
CA GLN A 81 -17.15 -0.87 3.76
C GLN A 81 -17.65 -1.89 2.72
N ARG A 82 -18.88 -1.68 2.21
CA ARG A 82 -19.51 -2.44 1.12
C ARG A 82 -20.38 -1.49 0.29
N ILE A 83 -20.49 -1.76 -1.01
CA ILE A 83 -21.47 -1.12 -1.88
C ILE A 83 -22.57 -2.14 -2.15
N VAL A 84 -23.81 -1.77 -1.84
CA VAL A 84 -25.00 -2.58 -2.10
C VAL A 84 -25.87 -1.81 -3.08
N VAL A 85 -26.13 -2.41 -4.23
CA VAL A 85 -27.02 -1.84 -5.25
C VAL A 85 -28.31 -2.64 -5.24
N THR A 86 -29.42 -1.96 -4.97
CA THR A 86 -30.79 -2.48 -4.99
C THR A 86 -31.56 -1.80 -6.14
N SER A 87 -32.77 -2.26 -6.46
CA SER A 87 -33.63 -1.63 -7.47
C SER A 87 -34.11 -0.23 -7.08
N GLU A 88 -34.17 0.07 -5.78
CA GLU A 88 -34.77 1.29 -5.23
C GLU A 88 -33.75 2.24 -4.59
N SER A 89 -32.57 1.71 -4.23
CA SER A 89 -31.54 2.47 -3.54
C SER A 89 -30.12 1.96 -3.83
N ILE A 90 -29.15 2.84 -3.62
CA ILE A 90 -27.73 2.50 -3.58
C ILE A 90 -27.14 2.86 -2.21
N THR A 91 -26.51 1.89 -1.56
CA THR A 91 -25.75 2.11 -0.33
C THR A 91 -24.28 2.32 -0.67
N VAL A 92 -23.75 3.49 -0.33
CA VAL A 92 -22.34 3.86 -0.55
C VAL A 92 -21.67 4.25 0.76
N PRO A 93 -20.35 4.00 0.91
CA PRO A 93 -19.62 4.50 2.07
C PRO A 93 -19.57 6.03 2.06
N ARG A 94 -19.88 6.64 3.20
CA ARG A 94 -19.89 8.12 3.38
C ARG A 94 -18.53 8.75 3.07
N SER A 95 -17.46 8.07 3.44
CA SER A 95 -16.10 8.52 3.18
C SER A 95 -15.15 7.33 3.06
N ARG A 96 -13.92 7.57 2.59
CA ARG A 96 -12.87 6.55 2.54
C ARG A 96 -12.37 6.11 3.92
N TRP A 97 -12.76 6.82 4.99
CA TRP A 97 -12.18 6.67 6.33
C TRP A 97 -13.20 6.36 7.41
N SER A 98 -14.51 6.50 7.14
CA SER A 98 -15.60 6.17 8.06
C SER A 98 -16.24 4.84 7.69
N GLY A 99 -16.68 4.09 8.70
CA GLY A 99 -17.55 2.92 8.53
C GLY A 99 -19.01 3.28 8.19
N ASP A 100 -19.37 4.56 8.23
CA ASP A 100 -20.73 5.02 7.95
C ASP A 100 -21.13 4.75 6.50
N GLU A 101 -22.30 4.16 6.32
CA GLU A 101 -22.94 3.91 5.03
C GLU A 101 -24.08 4.93 4.84
N ILE A 102 -24.21 5.50 3.64
CA ILE A 102 -25.34 6.36 3.26
C ILE A 102 -26.15 5.61 2.21
N GLU A 103 -27.46 5.57 2.41
CA GLU A 103 -28.41 5.08 1.43
C GLU A 103 -28.95 6.25 0.60
N ILE A 104 -28.86 6.12 -0.72
CA ILE A 104 -29.38 7.09 -1.68
C ILE A 104 -30.50 6.40 -2.44
N THR A 105 -31.74 6.84 -2.22
CA THR A 105 -32.93 6.36 -2.95
C THR A 105 -32.97 6.97 -4.35
N PHE A 106 -33.33 6.19 -5.36
CA PHE A 106 -33.53 6.73 -6.70
C PHE A 106 -34.82 7.56 -6.73
N ALA A 107 -34.75 8.80 -7.20
CA ALA A 107 -35.95 9.57 -7.49
C ALA A 107 -36.66 8.97 -8.71
N GLU A 108 -37.99 8.89 -8.65
CA GLU A 108 -38.86 8.43 -9.76
C GLU A 108 -38.67 9.27 -11.04
#